data_AF-A0A6I7WLA4-F1
#
_entry.id   AF-A0A6I7WLA4-F1
#
_cell.length_a   1.000
_cell.length_b   1.000
_cell.length_c   1.000
_cell.angle_alpha   90.00
_cell.angle_beta   90.00
_cell.angle_gamma   90.00
#
_symmetry.space_group_name_H-M   'P 1'
#
loop_
_entity.id
_entity.type
_entity.pdbx_description
1 polymer ?
#
loop_
_entity_poly.entity_id
_entity_poly.type
_entity_poly.pdbx_seq_one_letter_code
_entity_poly.pdbx_strand_id
1 'polypeptide(L)'
;MSLRLLETIIPSGADSVGAAGRCKISIEELESLQHAVIVDNRFVMPGLRIEGGFVGDHDRTTGMPMPVHISARPEDLESLLSGLIETYQLLGKSDYDAVLMAALMASGFVFIHPFEDGNGRIHRYLFHHILAEKGFVAKGLVFPVSAVILERIDDYRQTLEHYSKPRL
;
A
#
# COMPACT_ATOMS: atom_id res chain seq x y z
N MET A 1 -6.16 -8.18 16.08
CA MET A 1 -6.32 -7.11 15.07
C MET A 1 -7.22 -6.01 15.54
N SER A 2 -6.60 -4.86 15.80
CA SER A 2 -7.26 -3.62 16.17
C SER A 2 -8.11 -3.06 15.03
N LEU A 3 -9.23 -2.43 15.38
CA LEU A 3 -10.23 -1.81 14.50
C LEU A 3 -9.65 -0.73 13.56
N ARG A 4 -8.40 -0.31 13.74
CA ARG A 4 -7.74 0.71 12.89
C ARG A 4 -7.43 0.26 11.46
N LEU A 5 -7.42 -1.05 11.17
CA LEU A 5 -7.39 -1.55 9.79
C LEU A 5 -8.80 -1.56 9.12
N LEU A 6 -9.87 -1.44 9.91
CA LEU A 6 -11.26 -1.46 9.47
C LEU A 6 -11.87 -0.05 9.28
N GLU A 7 -11.29 1.00 9.86
CA GLU A 7 -11.88 2.36 9.85
C GLU A 7 -11.61 3.19 8.59
N THR A 8 -11.15 2.60 7.48
CA THR A 8 -11.07 3.32 6.18
C THR A 8 -11.45 2.42 5.01
N ILE A 9 -12.69 1.92 5.06
CA ILE A 9 -13.33 1.09 4.04
C ILE A 9 -13.76 1.92 2.82
N ILE A 10 -13.85 3.25 2.94
CA ILE A 10 -14.12 4.15 1.82
C ILE A 10 -13.10 5.28 1.89
N PRO A 11 -12.36 5.58 0.80
CA PRO A 11 -11.52 6.76 0.79
C PRO A 11 -12.43 7.96 1.05
N SER A 12 -12.12 8.74 2.08
CA SER A 12 -12.73 10.06 2.30
C SER A 12 -12.42 11.03 1.15
N GLY A 13 -11.59 10.64 0.18
CA GLY A 13 -11.48 11.29 -1.11
C GLY A 13 -12.04 10.41 -2.22
N ALA A 14 -13.29 10.62 -2.60
CA ALA A 14 -13.82 10.12 -3.87
C ALA A 14 -12.96 10.59 -5.08
N ASP A 15 -12.19 11.67 -4.90
CA ASP A 15 -11.33 12.28 -5.91
C ASP A 15 -10.03 11.50 -6.19
N SER A 16 -9.43 10.80 -5.22
CA SER A 16 -8.15 10.12 -5.44
C SER A 16 -8.30 8.83 -6.26
N VAL A 17 -9.38 8.07 -6.08
CA VAL A 17 -9.71 6.91 -6.94
C VAL A 17 -10.07 7.35 -8.35
N GLY A 18 -10.71 8.51 -8.52
CA GLY A 18 -11.00 9.08 -9.83
C GLY A 18 -9.74 9.43 -10.64
N ALA A 19 -8.64 9.78 -9.97
CA ALA A 19 -7.34 10.09 -10.59
C ALA A 19 -6.45 8.86 -10.87
N ALA A 20 -6.86 7.66 -10.44
CA ALA A 20 -6.10 6.43 -10.62
C ALA A 20 -5.76 6.17 -12.11
N GLY A 21 -4.51 5.73 -12.36
CA GLY A 21 -4.00 5.42 -13.70
C GLY A 21 -3.68 6.63 -14.59
N ARG A 22 -3.68 7.86 -14.04
CA ARG A 22 -3.35 9.09 -14.80
C ARG A 22 -1.94 9.62 -14.56
N CYS A 23 -1.43 9.50 -13.33
CA CYS A 23 -0.09 9.94 -12.95
C CYS A 23 0.86 8.73 -12.94
N LYS A 24 2.14 8.92 -13.28
CA LYS A 24 3.14 7.87 -13.10
C LYS A 24 3.55 7.80 -11.64
N ILE A 25 3.79 6.59 -11.15
CA ILE A 25 4.26 6.37 -9.77
C ILE A 25 5.70 6.90 -9.64
N SER A 26 5.90 7.81 -8.68
CA SER A 26 7.20 8.29 -8.19
C SER A 26 7.17 8.36 -6.66
N ILE A 27 8.31 8.65 -6.00
CA ILE A 27 8.34 8.83 -4.54
C ILE A 27 7.47 10.04 -4.16
N GLU A 28 7.62 11.15 -4.87
CA GLU A 28 6.85 12.38 -4.65
C GLU A 28 5.35 12.16 -4.81
N GLU A 29 4.95 11.33 -5.80
CA GLU A 29 3.54 10.96 -5.96
C GLU A 29 3.06 10.08 -4.81
N LEU A 30 3.86 9.14 -4.31
CA LEU A 30 3.50 8.33 -3.14
C LEU A 30 3.35 9.19 -1.87
N GLU A 31 4.19 10.21 -1.69
CA GLU A 31 4.08 11.19 -0.60
C GLU A 31 2.83 12.07 -0.74
N SER A 32 2.54 12.52 -1.96
CA SER A 32 1.30 13.25 -2.29
C SER A 32 0.06 12.41 -1.97
N LEU A 33 0.08 11.12 -2.35
CA LEU A 33 -0.98 10.17 -2.03
C LEU A 33 -1.11 9.96 -0.52
N GLN A 34 -0.01 9.86 0.21
CA GLN A 34 -0.03 9.79 1.68
C GLN A 34 -0.79 10.98 2.27
N HIS A 35 -0.47 12.19 1.83
CA HIS A 35 -1.16 13.39 2.27
C HIS A 35 -2.66 13.35 1.94
N ALA A 36 -3.02 12.90 0.74
CA ALA A 36 -4.41 12.85 0.28
C ALA A 36 -5.26 11.81 1.03
N VAL A 37 -4.68 10.71 1.51
CA VAL A 37 -5.44 9.62 2.16
C VAL A 37 -5.54 9.77 3.67
N ILE A 38 -4.79 10.68 4.30
CA ILE A 38 -4.79 10.92 5.74
C ILE A 38 -5.66 12.14 6.07
N VAL A 39 -6.80 11.89 6.72
CA VAL A 39 -7.77 12.95 7.07
C VAL A 39 -7.28 13.83 8.21
N ASP A 40 -6.56 13.26 9.17
CA ASP A 40 -6.00 13.97 10.34
C ASP A 40 -4.51 13.71 10.41
N ASN A 41 -3.71 14.71 10.04
CA ASN A 41 -2.26 14.64 9.95
C ASN A 41 -1.55 15.29 11.15
N ARG A 42 -2.27 15.68 12.22
CA ARG A 42 -1.72 16.40 13.37
C ARG A 42 -0.61 15.63 14.10
N PHE A 43 -0.55 14.32 13.92
CA PHE A 43 0.41 13.42 14.53
C PHE A 43 1.06 12.46 13.53
N VAL A 44 1.08 12.81 12.24
CA VAL A 44 1.72 12.00 11.20
C VAL A 44 2.77 12.84 10.50
N MET A 45 4.01 12.36 10.48
CA MET A 45 5.08 12.97 9.71
C MET A 45 4.84 12.72 8.21
N PRO A 46 4.77 13.79 7.39
CA PRO A 46 4.65 13.64 5.96
C PRO A 46 5.97 13.13 5.38
N GLY A 47 5.87 12.32 4.32
CA GLY A 47 7.03 11.78 3.62
C GLY A 47 7.54 10.47 4.22
N LEU A 48 8.65 9.98 3.68
CA LEU A 48 9.29 8.73 4.14
C LEU A 48 9.61 8.80 5.64
N ARG A 49 9.29 7.72 6.37
CA ARG A 49 9.57 7.66 7.81
C ARG A 49 11.06 7.59 8.09
N ILE A 50 11.48 8.24 9.16
CA ILE A 50 12.87 8.22 9.65
C ILE A 50 13.08 7.22 10.79
N GLU A 51 12.00 6.67 11.36
CA GLU A 51 12.03 5.69 12.44
C GLU A 51 11.72 4.28 11.94
N GLY A 52 12.18 3.27 12.69
CA GLY A 52 11.84 1.88 12.43
C GLY A 52 10.33 1.64 12.43
N GLY A 53 9.86 0.75 11.55
CA GLY A 53 8.45 0.45 11.40
C GLY A 53 8.16 -1.05 11.51
N PHE A 54 6.92 -1.38 11.83
CA PHE A 54 6.42 -2.74 11.76
C PHE A 54 4.95 -2.75 11.34
N VAL A 55 4.51 -3.88 10.80
CA VAL A 55 3.09 -4.18 10.60
C VAL A 55 2.66 -5.17 11.68
N GLY A 56 1.65 -4.81 12.45
CA GLY A 56 1.17 -5.62 13.56
C GLY A 56 0.22 -4.83 14.46
N ASP A 57 -0.09 -5.42 15.62
CA ASP A 57 -0.88 -4.77 16.65
C ASP A 57 0.03 -4.26 17.78
N HIS A 58 -0.56 -3.54 18.73
CA HIS A 58 0.02 -3.37 20.05
C HIS A 58 -0.80 -4.21 21.04
N ASP A 59 -0.12 -4.83 22.00
CA ASP A 59 -0.78 -5.53 23.09
C ASP A 59 -1.70 -4.56 23.85
N ARG A 60 -2.96 -4.96 24.05
CA ARG A 60 -3.99 -4.07 24.61
C ARG A 60 -3.76 -3.70 26.07
N THR A 61 -2.97 -4.48 26.79
CA THR A 61 -2.75 -4.30 28.24
C THR A 61 -1.46 -3.55 28.51
N THR A 62 -0.40 -3.91 27.80
CA THR A 62 0.96 -3.41 28.02
C THR A 62 1.34 -2.31 27.04
N GLY A 63 0.63 -2.18 25.92
CA GLY A 63 0.99 -1.27 24.84
C GLY A 63 2.25 -1.68 24.07
N MET A 64 2.81 -2.86 24.35
CA MET A 64 4.02 -3.34 23.68
C MET A 64 3.73 -3.69 22.20
N PRO A 65 4.66 -3.42 21.28
CA PRO A 65 4.49 -3.78 19.88
C PRO A 65 4.44 -5.30 19.70
N MET A 66 3.47 -5.78 18.91
CA MET A 66 3.30 -7.17 18.51
C MET A 66 3.48 -7.29 16.99
N PRO A 67 4.72 -7.29 16.49
CA PRO A 67 4.99 -7.29 15.07
C PRO A 67 4.65 -8.64 14.43
N VAL A 68 3.95 -8.56 13.30
CA VAL A 68 3.73 -9.68 12.37
C VAL A 68 4.75 -9.63 11.24
N HIS A 69 5.14 -8.42 10.84
CA HIS A 69 6.18 -8.14 9.85
C HIS A 69 7.02 -6.97 10.31
N ILE A 70 8.35 -7.09 10.22
CA ILE A 70 9.29 -6.00 10.45
C ILE A 70 9.52 -5.29 9.13
N SER A 71 9.21 -4.01 9.07
CA SER A 71 9.31 -3.21 7.85
C SER A 71 10.77 -2.91 7.48
N ALA A 72 10.99 -2.36 6.28
CA ALA A 72 12.32 -1.95 5.85
C ALA A 72 12.97 -0.96 6.83
N ARG A 73 14.30 -0.92 6.88
CA ARG A 73 14.97 0.10 7.69
C ARG A 73 14.82 1.48 7.02
N PRO A 74 14.70 2.57 7.79
CA PRO A 74 14.56 3.92 7.24
C PRO A 74 15.62 4.28 6.20
N GLU A 75 16.87 3.91 6.46
CA GLU A 75 18.01 4.19 5.59
C GLU A 75 17.95 3.46 4.24
N ASP A 76 17.14 2.40 4.12
CA ASP A 76 17.00 1.62 2.88
C ASP A 76 15.78 2.08 2.05
N LEU A 77 14.91 2.96 2.56
CA LEU A 77 13.61 3.26 1.96
C LEU A 77 13.70 3.85 0.55
N GLU A 78 14.56 4.85 0.37
CA GLU A 78 14.74 5.49 -0.95
C GLU A 78 15.22 4.47 -2.00
N SER A 79 16.19 3.63 -1.64
CA SER A 79 16.73 2.62 -2.55
C SER A 79 15.69 1.55 -2.91
N LEU A 80 14.96 1.04 -1.91
CA LEU A 80 13.93 0.03 -2.11
C LEU A 80 12.76 0.55 -2.95
N LEU A 81 12.30 1.78 -2.67
CA LEU A 81 11.24 2.41 -3.47
C LEU A 81 11.70 2.71 -4.89
N SER A 82 12.95 3.15 -5.08
CA SER A 82 13.51 3.39 -6.40
C SER A 82 13.54 2.11 -7.23
N GLY A 83 13.99 0.98 -6.66
CA GLY A 83 13.98 -0.31 -7.35
C GLY A 83 12.57 -0.82 -7.65
N LEU A 84 11.61 -0.58 -6.74
CA LEU A 84 10.21 -0.92 -6.96
C LEU A 84 9.61 -0.07 -8.11
N ILE A 85 9.92 1.23 -8.16
CA ILE A 85 9.48 2.15 -9.23
C ILE A 85 10.12 1.79 -10.57
N GLU A 86 11.41 1.45 -10.60
CA GLU A 86 12.09 0.97 -11.81
C GLU A 86 11.41 -0.31 -12.34
N THR A 87 11.09 -1.25 -11.44
CA THR A 87 10.34 -2.46 -11.77
C THR A 87 8.99 -2.13 -12.39
N TYR A 88 8.23 -1.19 -11.80
CA TYR A 88 6.98 -0.70 -12.36
C TYR A 88 7.14 -0.15 -13.78
N GLN A 89 8.17 0.65 -14.03
CA GLN A 89 8.43 1.23 -15.35
C GLN A 89 8.78 0.17 -16.39
N LEU A 90 9.59 -0.83 -16.02
CA LEU A 90 9.97 -1.94 -16.90
C LEU A 90 8.76 -2.82 -17.24
N LEU A 91 8.00 -3.24 -16.24
CA LEU A 91 6.81 -4.07 -16.43
C LEU A 91 5.72 -3.33 -17.22
N GLY A 92 5.54 -2.02 -16.97
CA GLY A 92 4.58 -1.19 -17.68
C GLY A 92 4.87 -1.03 -19.17
N LYS A 93 6.13 -1.18 -19.59
CA LYS A 93 6.56 -1.16 -21.01
C LYS A 93 6.50 -2.52 -21.69
N SER A 94 6.14 -3.57 -20.94
CA SER A 94 6.06 -4.95 -21.44
C SER A 94 4.61 -5.43 -21.56
N ASP A 95 4.43 -6.63 -22.09
CA ASP A 95 3.16 -7.37 -22.15
C ASP A 95 2.82 -8.09 -20.83
N TYR A 96 3.53 -7.80 -19.74
CA TYR A 96 3.29 -8.40 -18.43
C TYR A 96 1.85 -8.21 -17.96
N ASP A 97 1.31 -9.25 -17.33
CA ASP A 97 -0.09 -9.32 -16.91
C ASP A 97 -0.44 -8.22 -15.90
N ALA A 98 -1.61 -7.59 -16.10
CA ALA A 98 -2.04 -6.45 -15.31
C ALA A 98 -2.30 -6.81 -13.84
N VAL A 99 -2.88 -7.98 -13.57
CA VAL A 99 -3.20 -8.44 -12.22
C VAL A 99 -1.91 -8.81 -11.49
N LEU A 100 -0.98 -9.49 -12.16
CA LEU A 100 0.32 -9.82 -11.60
C LEU A 100 1.14 -8.56 -11.30
N MET A 101 1.15 -7.58 -12.21
CA MET A 101 1.82 -6.30 -11.99
C MET A 101 1.24 -5.57 -10.78
N ALA A 102 -0.10 -5.47 -10.70
CA ALA A 102 -0.78 -4.82 -9.58
C ALA A 102 -0.46 -5.51 -8.25
N ALA A 103 -0.49 -6.84 -8.21
CA ALA A 103 -0.17 -7.63 -7.03
C ALA A 103 1.28 -7.45 -6.59
N LEU A 104 2.24 -7.51 -7.52
CA LEU A 104 3.66 -7.32 -7.24
C LEU A 104 3.93 -5.94 -6.65
N MET A 105 3.42 -4.90 -7.31
CA MET A 105 3.67 -3.51 -6.94
C MET A 105 3.02 -3.14 -5.60
N ALA A 106 1.74 -3.50 -5.42
CA ALA A 106 1.03 -3.23 -4.19
C ALA A 106 1.66 -4.00 -3.01
N SER A 107 2.00 -5.28 -3.21
CA SER A 107 2.61 -6.10 -2.15
C SER A 107 4.02 -5.62 -1.80
N GLY A 108 4.85 -5.34 -2.81
CA GLY A 108 6.19 -4.78 -2.60
C GLY A 108 6.15 -3.49 -1.77
N PHE A 109 5.24 -2.58 -2.11
CA PHE A 109 5.05 -1.33 -1.37
C PHE A 109 4.67 -1.56 0.11
N VAL A 110 3.69 -2.44 0.39
CA VAL A 110 3.22 -2.64 1.77
C VAL A 110 4.25 -3.37 2.64
N PHE A 111 5.12 -4.20 2.04
CA PHE A 111 6.24 -4.85 2.74
C PHE A 111 7.37 -3.88 3.04
N ILE A 112 7.69 -2.95 2.14
CA ILE A 112 8.63 -1.84 2.42
C ILE A 112 8.08 -0.99 3.57
N HIS A 113 6.78 -0.67 3.52
CA HIS A 113 6.07 0.13 4.52
C HIS A 113 6.75 1.49 4.77
N PRO A 114 6.84 2.35 3.75
CA PRO A 114 7.71 3.53 3.76
C PRO A 114 7.22 4.69 4.62
N PHE A 115 5.93 4.73 4.96
CA PHE A 115 5.33 5.87 5.65
C PHE A 115 5.01 5.54 7.12
N GLU A 116 4.84 6.57 7.95
CA GLU A 116 4.38 6.40 9.34
C GLU A 116 2.91 5.96 9.40
N ASP A 117 2.07 6.52 8.53
CA ASP A 117 0.69 6.10 8.30
C ASP A 117 0.33 6.25 6.81
N GLY A 118 -0.78 5.66 6.38
CA GLY A 118 -1.28 5.71 5.01
C GLY A 118 -0.93 4.49 4.17
N ASN A 119 0.02 3.65 4.61
CA ASN A 119 0.53 2.51 3.85
C ASN A 119 -0.58 1.56 3.36
N GLY A 120 -1.50 1.17 4.24
CA GLY A 120 -2.61 0.27 3.86
C GLY A 120 -3.57 0.89 2.84
N ARG A 121 -3.79 2.21 2.91
CA ARG A 121 -4.65 2.95 1.96
C ARG A 121 -3.99 3.06 0.59
N ILE A 122 -2.70 3.40 0.55
CA ILE A 122 -1.91 3.48 -0.69
C ILE A 122 -1.75 2.10 -1.33
N HIS A 123 -1.50 1.05 -0.54
CA HIS A 123 -1.46 -0.33 -1.02
C HIS A 123 -2.72 -0.71 -1.82
N ARG A 124 -3.91 -0.40 -1.29
CA ARG A 124 -5.17 -0.65 -1.99
C ARG A 124 -5.31 0.24 -3.22
N TYR A 125 -4.95 1.52 -3.13
CA TYR A 125 -4.93 2.43 -4.26
C TYR A 125 -4.07 1.89 -5.42
N LEU A 126 -2.88 1.34 -5.14
CA LEU A 126 -1.96 0.82 -6.16
C LEU A 126 -2.58 -0.33 -6.98
N PHE A 127 -3.40 -1.19 -6.37
CA PHE A 127 -4.17 -2.19 -7.13
C PHE A 127 -5.07 -1.52 -8.17
N HIS A 128 -5.89 -0.55 -7.76
CA HIS A 128 -6.79 0.14 -8.68
C HIS A 128 -6.02 0.92 -9.74
N HIS A 129 -4.94 1.60 -9.35
CA HIS A 129 -4.11 2.41 -10.23
C HIS A 129 -3.55 1.59 -11.38
N ILE A 130 -2.89 0.47 -11.08
CA ILE A 130 -2.21 -0.33 -12.10
C ILE A 130 -3.21 -1.06 -12.99
N LEU A 131 -4.30 -1.58 -12.42
CA LEU A 131 -5.35 -2.23 -13.20
C LEU A 131 -6.02 -1.22 -14.17
N ALA A 132 -6.27 0.00 -13.73
CA ALA A 132 -6.82 1.06 -14.58
C ALA A 132 -5.82 1.49 -15.67
N GLU A 133 -4.55 1.69 -15.31
CA GLU A 133 -3.49 2.07 -16.25
C GLU A 133 -3.30 1.03 -17.37
N LYS A 134 -3.33 -0.26 -17.03
CA LYS A 134 -3.21 -1.37 -17.97
C LYS A 134 -4.50 -1.67 -18.75
N GLY A 135 -5.56 -0.88 -18.56
CA GLY A 135 -6.83 -1.05 -19.26
C GLY A 135 -7.60 -2.32 -18.90
N PHE A 136 -7.31 -2.93 -17.74
CA PHE A 136 -8.00 -4.13 -17.26
C PHE A 136 -9.47 -3.86 -16.93
N VAL A 137 -9.78 -2.63 -16.52
CA VAL A 137 -11.14 -2.13 -16.25
C VAL A 137 -11.48 -0.97 -17.18
N ALA A 138 -12.76 -0.84 -17.52
CA ALA A 138 -13.25 0.29 -18.29
C ALA A 138 -12.96 1.61 -17.56
N LYS A 139 -12.55 2.64 -18.31
CA LYS A 139 -12.27 3.97 -17.74
C LYS A 139 -13.51 4.49 -16.99
N GLY A 140 -13.30 4.97 -15.77
CA GLY A 140 -14.36 5.50 -14.90
C GLY A 140 -15.12 4.45 -14.08
N LEU A 141 -14.85 3.16 -14.28
CA LEU A 141 -15.41 2.11 -13.42
C LEU A 141 -14.59 1.97 -12.14
N VAL A 142 -15.23 2.15 -11.00
CA VAL A 142 -14.63 1.85 -9.69
C VAL A 142 -14.71 0.34 -9.46
N PHE A 143 -13.57 -0.34 -9.62
CA PHE A 143 -13.47 -1.78 -9.37
C PHE A 143 -13.43 -2.05 -7.86
N PRO A 144 -14.27 -2.90 -7.25
CA PRO A 144 -14.44 -2.94 -5.79
C PRO A 144 -13.38 -3.75 -5.02
N VAL A 145 -12.08 -3.55 -5.31
CA VAL A 145 -10.96 -4.29 -4.66
C VAL A 145 -11.04 -4.23 -3.14
N SER A 146 -11.24 -3.04 -2.57
CA SER A 146 -11.29 -2.85 -1.12
C SER A 146 -12.47 -3.57 -0.45
N ALA A 147 -13.61 -3.66 -1.14
CA ALA A 147 -14.78 -4.37 -0.62
C ALA A 147 -14.55 -5.88 -0.57
N VAL A 148 -13.91 -6.44 -1.60
CA VAL A 148 -13.57 -7.87 -1.65
C VAL A 148 -12.46 -8.21 -0.64
N ILE A 149 -11.46 -7.35 -0.48
CA ILE A 149 -10.43 -7.51 0.57
C ILE A 149 -11.09 -7.52 1.95
N LEU A 150 -12.08 -6.64 2.19
CA LEU A 150 -12.80 -6.61 3.46
C LEU A 150 -13.61 -7.89 3.69
N GLU A 151 -14.34 -8.35 2.67
CA GLU A 151 -15.13 -9.59 2.73
C GLU A 151 -14.25 -10.81 3.02
N ARG A 152 -13.01 -10.82 2.50
CA ARG A 152 -12.04 -11.91 2.62
C ARG A 152 -10.80 -11.53 3.43
N ILE A 153 -11.01 -10.76 4.50
CA ILE A 153 -9.90 -10.13 5.24
C ILE A 153 -8.92 -11.14 5.82
N ASP A 154 -9.41 -12.31 6.25
CA ASP A 154 -8.56 -13.36 6.81
C ASP A 154 -7.69 -14.05 5.75
N ASP A 155 -8.23 -14.29 4.55
CA ASP A 155 -7.46 -14.84 3.41
C ASP A 155 -6.40 -13.84 2.93
N TYR A 156 -6.78 -12.57 2.85
CA TYR A 156 -5.87 -11.48 2.48
C TYR A 156 -4.70 -11.38 3.46
N ARG A 157 -5.00 -11.40 4.76
CA ARG A 157 -3.98 -11.38 5.82
C ARG A 157 -3.06 -12.59 5.73
N GLN A 158 -3.62 -13.80 5.68
CA GLN A 158 -2.84 -15.04 5.60
C GLN A 158 -1.91 -15.05 4.39
N THR A 159 -2.38 -14.51 3.26
CA THR A 159 -1.57 -14.37 2.05
C THR A 159 -0.37 -13.47 2.28
N LEU A 160 -0.58 -12.24 2.78
CA LEU A 160 0.53 -11.31 3.06
C LEU A 160 1.51 -11.87 4.09
N GLU A 161 1.00 -12.48 5.16
CA GLU A 161 1.82 -13.12 6.20
C GLU A 161 2.64 -14.29 5.65
N HIS A 162 2.07 -15.10 4.75
CA HIS A 162 2.78 -16.22 4.14
C HIS A 162 4.00 -15.73 3.33
N TYR A 163 3.88 -14.59 2.65
CA TYR A 163 4.97 -14.00 1.87
C TYR A 163 6.02 -13.27 2.72
N SER A 164 5.65 -12.76 3.91
CA SER A 164 6.58 -12.04 4.79
C SER A 164 7.32 -12.90 5.80
N LYS A 165 6.93 -14.16 5.98
CA LYS A 165 7.61 -15.07 6.91
C LYS A 165 9.08 -15.29 6.51
N PRO A 166 10.02 -15.31 7.48
CA PRO A 166 11.39 -15.71 7.23
C PRO A 166 11.41 -17.04 6.49
N ARG A 167 12.10 -17.09 5.36
CA ARG A 167 12.35 -18.35 4.65
C ARG A 167 13.66 -18.93 5.17
N LEU A 168 13.59 -20.19 5.59
CA LEU A 168 14.73 -20.98 6.07
C LEU A 168 15.73 -21.25 4.94
#